data_AF-A0A2U9PH57-F1
#
_entry.id   AF-A0A2U9PH57-F1
#
_cell.length_a   1.000
_cell.length_b   1.000
_cell.length_c   1.000
_cell.angle_alpha   90.00
_cell.angle_beta   90.00
_cell.angle_gamma   90.00
#
_symmetry.space_group_name_H-M   'P 1'
#
loop_
_entity.id
_entity.type
_entity.pdbx_description
1 polymer ?
#
loop_
_entity_poly.entity_id
_entity_poly.type
_entity_poly.pdbx_seq_one_letter_code
_entity_poly.pdbx_strand_id
1 'polypeptide(L)'
;MPGGIVDLSMLQKLIAGAGRDVFAGVFDEPTPEVRAVPERVRGFRVRVDLMYAKPPIWRRLVLPGDLMLDELHVVLQAAMGWQDGHLHKFGVGGDRRRRAYFVTGFDLSEGDDGVVEDSVRLDQVVSDKGERLFYDYDFGDGWEHVLVVEDVLDDPPSAPVCLTGRMACPPEDCGGLGGYEELAAWVRGGYDPRATPMGLGAQEMRDWLPRDWHPDRFSVAETNDALAVLNTR
;
A
#
# COMPACT_ATOMS: atom_id res chain seq x y z
N MET A 1 15.91 -25.66 -38.28
CA MET A 1 15.07 -25.79 -37.08
C MET A 1 13.78 -25.01 -37.35
N PRO A 2 12.68 -25.66 -37.71
CA PRO A 2 11.45 -24.97 -38.09
C PRO A 2 10.60 -24.63 -36.85
N GLY A 3 10.02 -23.44 -36.86
CA GLY A 3 9.12 -22.95 -35.81
C GLY A 3 7.76 -23.64 -35.86
N GLY A 4 7.32 -24.11 -34.70
CA GLY A 4 5.97 -24.64 -34.49
C GLY A 4 5.00 -23.50 -34.25
N ILE A 5 4.14 -23.23 -35.24
CA ILE A 5 2.94 -22.42 -35.06
C ILE A 5 1.98 -23.27 -34.22
N VAL A 6 1.60 -22.77 -33.05
CA VAL A 6 0.60 -23.43 -32.20
C VAL A 6 -0.75 -23.30 -32.89
N ASP A 7 -1.38 -24.43 -33.20
CA ASP A 7 -2.69 -24.48 -33.83
C ASP A 7 -3.78 -24.05 -32.83
N LEU A 8 -4.16 -22.78 -32.91
CA LEU A 8 -5.22 -22.14 -32.11
C LEU A 8 -6.58 -22.85 -32.25
N SER A 9 -6.80 -23.63 -33.32
CA SER A 9 -8.05 -24.36 -33.52
C SER A 9 -8.18 -25.59 -32.63
N MET A 10 -7.05 -26.20 -32.20
CA MET A 10 -7.06 -27.25 -31.18
C MET A 10 -7.37 -26.68 -29.80
N LEU A 11 -6.84 -25.50 -29.49
CA LEU A 11 -7.08 -24.82 -28.21
C LEU A 11 -8.56 -24.38 -28.08
N GLN A 12 -9.15 -23.84 -29.15
CA GLN A 12 -10.58 -23.51 -29.18
C GLN A 12 -11.50 -24.74 -29.06
N LYS A 13 -11.10 -25.89 -29.61
CA LYS A 13 -11.88 -27.14 -29.47
C LYS A 13 -11.77 -27.75 -28.08
N LEU A 14 -10.63 -27.57 -27.39
CA LEU A 14 -10.48 -27.94 -25.97
C LEU A 14 -11.32 -27.05 -25.05
N ILE A 15 -11.41 -25.75 -25.35
CA ILE A 15 -12.25 -24.78 -24.61
C ILE A 15 -13.75 -25.06 -24.81
N ALA A 16 -14.16 -25.49 -26.00
CA ALA A 16 -15.56 -25.78 -26.30
C ALA A 16 -16.06 -27.13 -25.75
N GLY A 17 -15.15 -28.05 -25.39
CA GLY A 17 -15.48 -29.41 -24.95
C GLY A 17 -15.38 -29.65 -23.44
N ALA A 18 -14.65 -28.83 -22.71
CA ALA A 18 -14.57 -28.87 -21.26
C ALA A 18 -15.62 -27.91 -20.69
N GLY A 19 -16.62 -28.46 -19.99
CA GLY A 19 -17.56 -27.65 -19.22
C GLY A 19 -16.83 -26.69 -18.28
N ARG A 20 -17.52 -25.62 -17.89
CA ARG A 20 -17.06 -24.56 -16.96
C ARG A 20 -16.38 -25.08 -15.66
N ASP A 21 -16.52 -26.36 -15.36
CA ASP A 21 -16.01 -27.01 -14.15
C ASP A 21 -14.53 -27.45 -14.21
N VAL A 22 -13.89 -27.55 -15.38
CA VAL A 22 -12.48 -28.03 -15.47
C VAL A 22 -11.45 -26.96 -15.08
N PHE A 23 -11.86 -25.69 -15.06
CA PHE A 23 -11.02 -24.55 -14.63
C PHE A 23 -11.48 -23.90 -13.32
N ALA A 24 -12.59 -24.35 -12.74
CA ALA A 24 -13.03 -23.94 -11.41
C ALA A 24 -11.98 -24.42 -10.39
N GLY A 25 -11.20 -23.50 -9.83
CA GLY A 25 -10.15 -23.77 -8.85
C GLY A 25 -8.70 -23.67 -9.35
N VAL A 26 -8.45 -23.39 -10.64
CA VAL A 26 -7.08 -23.07 -11.13
C VAL A 26 -6.78 -21.56 -11.02
N PHE A 27 -7.82 -20.74 -10.88
CA PHE A 27 -7.75 -19.28 -10.82
C PHE A 27 -8.51 -18.69 -9.62
N ASP A 28 -8.86 -19.50 -8.60
CA ASP A 28 -9.43 -18.92 -7.39
C ASP A 28 -8.36 -18.09 -6.69
N GLU A 29 -8.56 -16.78 -6.69
CA GLU A 29 -7.77 -15.88 -5.88
C GLU A 29 -7.93 -16.27 -4.41
N PRO A 30 -6.84 -16.32 -3.63
CA PRO A 30 -6.93 -16.71 -2.24
C PRO A 30 -7.79 -15.69 -1.48
N THR A 31 -8.73 -16.19 -0.68
CA THR A 31 -9.58 -15.35 0.18
C THR A 31 -8.83 -14.98 1.46
N PRO A 32 -8.89 -13.71 1.91
CA PRO A 32 -8.19 -13.30 3.13
C PRO A 32 -8.82 -13.95 4.36
N GLU A 33 -7.98 -14.49 5.24
CA GLU A 33 -8.43 -15.03 6.52
C GLU A 33 -8.74 -13.87 7.49
N VAL A 34 -9.96 -13.86 8.04
CA VAL A 34 -10.42 -12.87 9.01
C VAL A 34 -10.74 -13.56 10.33
N ARG A 35 -10.06 -13.15 11.41
CA ARG A 35 -10.31 -13.67 12.75
C ARG A 35 -11.62 -13.11 13.32
N ALA A 36 -12.15 -13.80 14.33
CA ALA A 36 -13.25 -13.26 15.12
C ALA A 36 -12.82 -11.96 15.80
N VAL A 37 -13.76 -11.01 15.95
CA VAL A 37 -13.52 -9.78 16.70
C VAL A 37 -13.11 -10.14 18.14
N PRO A 38 -11.97 -9.63 18.64
CA PRO A 38 -11.51 -9.95 19.98
C PRO A 38 -12.43 -9.34 21.05
N GLU A 39 -12.55 -10.01 22.21
CA GLU A 39 -13.38 -9.53 23.33
C GLU A 39 -12.93 -8.17 23.89
N ARG A 40 -11.65 -7.84 23.71
CA ARG A 40 -11.04 -6.57 24.09
C ARG A 40 -10.25 -6.00 22.93
N VAL A 41 -10.47 -4.73 22.63
CA VAL A 41 -9.66 -3.98 21.66
C VAL A 41 -8.20 -3.95 22.14
N ARG A 42 -7.29 -4.24 21.21
CA ARG A 42 -5.84 -4.18 21.43
C ARG A 42 -5.29 -2.95 20.69
N GLY A 43 -4.13 -2.46 21.09
CA GLY A 43 -3.35 -1.54 20.27
C GLY A 43 -2.21 -2.25 19.56
N PHE A 44 -1.70 -1.67 18.49
CA PHE A 44 -0.51 -2.20 17.82
C PHE A 44 0.53 -1.12 17.63
N ARG A 45 1.77 -1.42 18.02
CA ARG A 45 2.92 -0.68 17.49
C ARG A 45 3.36 -1.38 16.22
N VAL A 46 3.27 -0.68 15.09
CA VAL A 46 3.63 -1.21 13.78
C VAL A 46 4.77 -0.40 13.19
N ARG A 47 5.60 -1.07 12.39
CA ARG A 47 6.50 -0.41 11.45
C ARG A 47 5.93 -0.59 10.05
N VAL A 48 5.73 0.53 9.36
CA VAL A 48 5.30 0.58 7.97
C VAL A 48 6.51 0.92 7.11
N ASP A 49 6.93 -0.01 6.25
CA ASP A 49 8.03 0.19 5.30
C ASP A 49 7.45 0.32 3.89
N LEU A 50 7.90 1.32 3.13
CA LEU A 50 7.76 1.30 1.68
C LEU A 50 8.76 0.28 1.14
N MET A 51 8.25 -0.77 0.49
CA MET A 51 9.06 -1.88 0.03
C MET A 51 10.02 -1.43 -1.08
N TYR A 52 11.17 -2.10 -1.16
CA TYR A 52 12.21 -1.92 -2.19
C TYR A 52 12.95 -0.58 -2.20
N ALA A 53 12.45 0.46 -1.53
CA ALA A 53 13.08 1.77 -1.45
C ALA A 53 14.45 1.76 -0.76
N LYS A 54 15.41 2.48 -1.34
CA LYS A 54 16.78 2.61 -0.82
C LYS A 54 17.24 4.08 -0.81
N PRO A 55 17.65 4.65 0.35
CA PRO A 55 17.58 4.05 1.70
C PRO A 55 16.12 3.80 2.14
N PRO A 56 15.90 2.96 3.18
CA PRO A 56 14.54 2.63 3.61
C PRO A 56 13.71 3.85 3.99
N ILE A 57 12.51 3.93 3.45
CA ILE A 57 11.47 4.92 3.78
C ILE A 57 10.43 4.23 4.65
N TRP A 58 10.18 4.77 5.84
CA TRP A 58 9.31 4.08 6.80
C TRP A 58 8.74 4.99 7.88
N ARG A 59 7.66 4.52 8.52
CA ARG A 59 7.01 5.13 9.68
C ARG A 59 6.83 4.08 10.78
N ARG A 60 6.90 4.51 12.04
CA ARG A 60 6.49 3.69 13.18
C ARG A 60 5.27 4.33 13.82
N LEU A 61 4.17 3.60 13.79
CA LEU A 61 2.86 4.06 14.23
C LEU A 61 2.42 3.25 15.45
N VAL A 62 1.59 3.88 16.29
CA VAL A 62 0.80 3.21 17.31
C VAL A 62 -0.66 3.40 16.93
N LEU A 63 -1.38 2.30 16.77
CA LEU A 63 -2.71 2.26 16.17
C LEU A 63 -3.72 1.61 17.12
N PRO A 64 -4.96 2.14 17.21
CA PRO A 64 -6.09 1.39 17.73
C PRO A 64 -6.32 0.14 16.86
N GLY A 65 -6.53 -1.02 17.47
CA GLY A 65 -6.76 -2.27 16.75
C GLY A 65 -8.17 -2.39 16.16
N ASP A 66 -9.08 -1.53 16.59
CA ASP A 66 -10.46 -1.44 16.10
C ASP A 66 -10.65 -0.52 14.91
N LEU A 67 -9.57 0.04 14.35
CA LEU A 67 -9.61 0.69 13.03
C LEU A 67 -10.10 -0.32 11.98
N MET A 68 -11.09 0.08 11.20
CA MET A 68 -11.41 -0.61 9.96
C MET A 68 -10.27 -0.44 8.95
N LEU A 69 -10.18 -1.32 7.94
CA LEU A 69 -9.09 -1.26 6.97
C LEU A 69 -9.17 -0.01 6.08
N ASP A 70 -10.36 0.46 5.72
CA ASP A 70 -10.56 1.74 5.02
C ASP A 70 -10.12 2.94 5.89
N GLU A 71 -10.39 2.91 7.20
CA GLU A 71 -9.86 3.92 8.14
C GLU A 71 -8.33 3.85 8.24
N LEU A 72 -7.76 2.64 8.26
CA LEU A 72 -6.31 2.43 8.23
C LEU A 72 -5.68 2.99 6.94
N HIS A 73 -6.35 2.86 5.79
CA HIS A 73 -5.90 3.48 4.53
C HIS A 73 -5.74 4.99 4.70
N VAL A 74 -6.73 5.68 5.26
CA VAL A 74 -6.65 7.13 5.51
C VAL A 74 -5.49 7.47 6.47
N VAL A 75 -5.26 6.66 7.50
CA VAL A 75 -4.11 6.80 8.41
C VAL A 75 -2.78 6.65 7.68
N LEU A 76 -2.66 5.67 6.78
CA LEU A 76 -1.46 5.44 6.00
C LEU A 76 -1.20 6.57 5.00
N GLN A 77 -2.23 7.07 4.33
CA GLN A 77 -2.15 8.25 3.45
C GLN A 77 -1.59 9.46 4.20
N ALA A 78 -2.15 9.77 5.37
CA ALA A 78 -1.65 10.87 6.21
C ALA A 78 -0.21 10.63 6.71
N ALA A 79 0.13 9.39 7.11
CA ALA A 79 1.46 9.05 7.60
C ALA A 79 2.55 9.11 6.52
N MET A 80 2.18 8.81 5.26
CA MET A 80 3.08 8.89 4.11
C MET A 80 3.07 10.27 3.45
N GLY A 81 2.08 11.12 3.71
CA GLY A 81 1.96 12.44 3.09
C GLY A 81 1.36 12.38 1.68
N TRP A 82 0.51 11.40 1.44
CA TRP A 82 -0.23 11.21 0.19
C TRP A 82 -1.64 11.79 0.25
N GLN A 83 -2.26 11.88 -0.92
CA GLN A 83 -3.47 12.67 -1.17
C GLN A 83 -4.69 11.82 -1.51
N ASP A 84 -4.57 10.49 -1.43
CA ASP A 84 -5.64 9.55 -1.73
C ASP A 84 -6.18 9.72 -3.17
N GLY A 85 -5.25 9.87 -4.12
CA GLY A 85 -5.54 10.11 -5.54
C GLY A 85 -5.75 8.85 -6.37
N HIS A 86 -5.39 7.68 -5.83
CA HIS A 86 -5.35 6.41 -6.56
C HIS A 86 -5.99 5.26 -5.78
N LEU A 87 -6.24 4.15 -6.47
CA LEU A 87 -6.76 2.92 -5.86
C LEU A 87 -5.73 2.30 -4.91
N HIS A 88 -6.24 1.61 -3.89
CA HIS A 88 -5.46 0.83 -2.94
C HIS A 88 -6.08 -0.55 -2.69
N LYS A 89 -5.27 -1.49 -2.16
CA LYS A 89 -5.75 -2.78 -1.62
C LYS A 89 -4.92 -3.20 -0.42
N PHE A 90 -5.59 -3.83 0.56
CA PHE A 90 -4.92 -4.54 1.65
C PHE A 90 -4.79 -6.03 1.35
N GLY A 91 -3.68 -6.64 1.75
CA GLY A 91 -3.43 -8.06 1.52
C GLY A 91 -2.77 -8.78 2.68
N VAL A 92 -3.09 -10.06 2.85
CA VAL A 92 -2.47 -10.97 3.80
C VAL A 92 -1.76 -12.13 3.10
N GLY A 93 -0.82 -12.78 3.80
CA GLY A 93 -0.01 -13.88 3.29
C GLY A 93 1.47 -13.53 3.15
N GLY A 94 2.32 -14.50 2.83
CA GLY A 94 3.78 -14.31 2.84
C GLY A 94 4.43 -13.99 1.49
N ASP A 95 3.71 -14.23 0.39
CA ASP A 95 4.24 -14.19 -0.97
C ASP A 95 3.34 -13.30 -1.82
N ARG A 96 3.92 -12.28 -2.48
CA ARG A 96 3.18 -11.31 -3.31
C ARG A 96 2.27 -11.97 -4.34
N ARG A 97 2.70 -13.10 -4.92
CA ARG A 97 1.92 -13.82 -5.95
C ARG A 97 0.74 -14.63 -5.39
N ARG A 98 0.70 -14.80 -4.07
CA ARG A 98 -0.30 -15.59 -3.34
C ARG A 98 -0.91 -14.78 -2.19
N ARG A 99 -0.81 -13.45 -2.25
CA ARG A 99 -1.47 -12.56 -1.30
C ARG A 99 -2.98 -12.69 -1.53
N ALA A 100 -3.70 -12.80 -0.42
CA ALA A 100 -5.14 -12.75 -0.40
C ALA A 100 -5.55 -11.30 -0.12
N TYR A 101 -6.32 -10.70 -1.02
CA TYR A 101 -6.66 -9.27 -0.96
C TYR A 101 -8.08 -9.05 -0.46
N PHE A 102 -8.24 -8.00 0.34
CA PHE A 102 -9.55 -7.42 0.63
C PHE A 102 -10.02 -6.59 -0.55
N VAL A 103 -11.34 -6.50 -0.74
CA VAL A 103 -11.95 -5.67 -1.78
C VAL A 103 -12.41 -4.34 -1.19
N THR A 104 -12.26 -3.26 -1.95
CA THR A 104 -12.80 -1.95 -1.62
C THR A 104 -14.27 -1.86 -2.02
N GLY A 105 -14.99 -0.85 -1.55
CA GLY A 105 -16.35 -0.57 -2.04
C GLY A 105 -16.39 -0.26 -3.54
N PHE A 106 -15.31 0.27 -4.11
CA PHE A 106 -15.17 0.48 -5.54
C PHE A 106 -15.06 -0.85 -6.30
N ASP A 107 -14.22 -1.78 -5.85
CA ASP A 107 -14.09 -3.11 -6.45
C ASP A 107 -15.44 -3.84 -6.50
N LEU A 108 -16.19 -3.83 -5.39
CA LEU A 108 -17.55 -4.39 -5.35
C LEU A 108 -18.49 -3.76 -6.39
N SER A 109 -18.39 -2.44 -6.58
CA SER A 109 -19.23 -1.72 -7.53
C SER A 109 -18.90 -2.06 -8.99
N GLU A 110 -17.65 -2.43 -9.26
CA GLU A 110 -17.16 -2.92 -10.55
C GLU A 110 -17.47 -4.42 -10.78
N GLY A 111 -18.03 -5.09 -9.77
CA GLY A 111 -18.49 -6.47 -9.84
C GLY A 111 -17.50 -7.51 -9.32
N ASP A 112 -16.46 -7.09 -8.60
CA ASP A 112 -15.61 -8.01 -7.86
C ASP A 112 -16.36 -8.59 -6.65
N ASP A 113 -16.03 -9.84 -6.29
CA ASP A 113 -16.52 -10.51 -5.08
C ASP A 113 -15.37 -10.66 -4.08
N GLY A 114 -15.63 -10.46 -2.78
CA GLY A 114 -14.59 -10.63 -1.76
C GLY A 114 -15.00 -10.17 -0.37
N VAL A 115 -14.02 -10.15 0.54
CA VAL A 115 -14.19 -9.60 1.90
C VAL A 115 -13.93 -8.10 1.85
N VAL A 116 -14.95 -7.31 2.19
CA VAL A 116 -14.90 -5.85 2.06
C VAL A 116 -14.11 -5.23 3.20
N GLU A 117 -13.21 -4.32 2.87
CA GLU A 117 -12.27 -3.70 3.82
C GLU A 117 -12.96 -2.86 4.91
N ASP A 118 -14.09 -2.21 4.60
CA ASP A 118 -14.88 -1.36 5.51
C ASP A 118 -15.68 -2.16 6.56
N SER A 119 -15.55 -3.49 6.53
CA SER A 119 -16.20 -4.43 7.46
C SER A 119 -15.21 -5.23 8.30
N VAL A 120 -13.92 -4.97 8.15
CA VAL A 120 -12.83 -5.72 8.79
C VAL A 120 -11.93 -4.80 9.59
N ARG A 121 -11.74 -5.13 10.88
CA ARG A 121 -10.82 -4.41 11.76
C ARG A 121 -9.39 -4.89 11.63
N LEU A 122 -8.44 -4.00 11.93
CA LEU A 122 -7.01 -4.32 12.02
C LEU A 122 -6.73 -5.53 12.94
N ASP A 123 -7.37 -5.60 14.11
CA ASP A 123 -7.18 -6.71 15.06
C ASP A 123 -7.88 -8.02 14.69
N GLN A 124 -8.65 -8.04 13.61
CA GLN A 124 -9.09 -9.30 12.98
C GLN A 124 -8.05 -9.81 11.98
N VAL A 125 -7.19 -8.94 11.47
CA VAL A 125 -6.18 -9.23 10.44
C VAL A 125 -4.82 -9.53 11.05
N VAL A 126 -4.44 -8.85 12.14
CA VAL A 126 -3.21 -9.12 12.89
C VAL A 126 -3.50 -9.28 14.38
N SER A 127 -2.81 -10.22 15.03
CA SER A 127 -2.97 -10.51 16.47
C SER A 127 -1.64 -10.54 17.22
N ASP A 128 -0.53 -10.83 16.55
CA ASP A 128 0.73 -11.17 17.20
C ASP A 128 1.93 -10.41 16.63
N LYS A 129 2.97 -10.27 17.46
CA LYS A 129 4.24 -9.67 17.04
C LYS A 129 4.84 -10.45 15.87
N GLY A 130 5.26 -9.71 14.85
CA GLY A 130 5.88 -10.24 13.63
C GLY A 130 4.89 -10.55 12.51
N GLU A 131 3.58 -10.53 12.79
CA GLU A 131 2.56 -10.61 11.75
C GLU A 131 2.61 -9.39 10.83
N ARG A 132 2.11 -9.58 9.62
CA ARG A 132 2.24 -8.62 8.52
C ARG A 132 0.91 -8.38 7.84
N LEU A 133 0.70 -7.12 7.50
CA LEU A 133 -0.36 -6.66 6.59
C LEU A 133 0.31 -5.90 5.44
N PHE A 134 -0.08 -6.19 4.21
CA PHE A 134 0.41 -5.50 3.03
C PHE A 134 -0.59 -4.44 2.61
N TYR A 135 -0.08 -3.33 2.11
CA TYR A 135 -0.87 -2.20 1.62
C TYR A 135 -0.27 -1.74 0.30
N ASP A 136 -0.99 -2.00 -0.78
CA ASP A 136 -0.61 -1.59 -2.12
C ASP A 136 -1.42 -0.33 -2.47
N TYR A 137 -0.74 0.73 -2.92
CA TYR A 137 -1.34 2.00 -3.31
C TYR A 137 -0.80 2.44 -4.67
N ASP A 138 -1.68 3.04 -5.48
CA ASP A 138 -1.40 3.40 -6.87
C ASP A 138 -0.89 2.22 -7.69
N PHE A 139 -1.80 1.54 -8.38
CA PHE A 139 -1.45 0.39 -9.21
C PHE A 139 -0.67 0.77 -10.48
N GLY A 140 -0.59 2.06 -10.81
CA GLY A 140 0.27 2.60 -11.87
C GLY A 140 1.73 2.65 -11.42
N ASP A 141 2.01 3.39 -10.35
CA ASP A 141 3.37 3.55 -9.80
C ASP A 141 3.84 2.35 -8.97
N GLY A 142 2.90 1.56 -8.45
CA GLY A 142 3.14 0.29 -7.77
C GLY A 142 3.71 0.44 -6.36
N TRP A 143 3.14 1.32 -5.52
CA TRP A 143 3.63 1.54 -4.17
C TRP A 143 3.20 0.42 -3.21
N GLU A 144 4.12 -0.52 -2.96
CA GLU A 144 3.89 -1.61 -2.00
C GLU A 144 4.43 -1.25 -0.61
N HIS A 145 3.61 -1.43 0.41
CA HIS A 145 4.00 -1.31 1.81
C HIS A 145 3.82 -2.61 2.56
N VAL A 146 4.64 -2.77 3.58
CA VAL A 146 4.44 -3.79 4.60
C VAL A 146 4.34 -3.14 5.97
N LEU A 147 3.23 -3.40 6.65
CA LEU A 147 3.04 -3.14 8.06
C LEU A 147 3.47 -4.39 8.82
N VAL A 148 4.45 -4.25 9.71
CA VAL A 148 4.92 -5.33 10.59
C VAL A 148 4.58 -4.98 12.03
N VAL A 149 3.88 -5.87 12.72
CA VAL A 149 3.58 -5.71 14.15
C VAL A 149 4.87 -5.86 14.95
N GLU A 150 5.33 -4.78 15.58
CA GLU A 150 6.49 -4.79 16.47
C GLU A 150 6.11 -5.06 17.93
N ASP A 151 4.87 -4.70 18.31
CA ASP A 151 4.31 -4.89 19.65
C ASP A 151 2.78 -4.94 19.63
N VAL A 152 2.22 -5.67 20.59
CA VAL A 152 0.77 -5.71 20.85
C VAL A 152 0.52 -5.08 22.21
N LEU A 153 -0.36 -4.10 22.26
CA LEU A 153 -0.64 -3.28 23.44
C LEU A 153 -1.97 -3.71 24.07
N ASP A 154 -1.96 -3.99 25.36
CA ASP A 154 -3.18 -4.28 26.12
C ASP A 154 -4.09 -3.04 26.20
N ASP A 155 -3.48 -1.86 26.34
CA ASP A 155 -4.15 -0.57 26.35
C ASP A 155 -3.96 0.11 24.99
N PRO A 156 -4.98 0.14 24.11
CA PRO A 156 -4.89 0.79 22.81
C PRO A 156 -4.74 2.31 22.95
N PRO A 157 -4.06 2.99 22.00
CA PRO A 157 -4.13 4.44 21.94
C PRO A 157 -5.57 4.88 21.61
N SER A 158 -5.95 6.10 22.00
CA SER A 158 -7.26 6.66 21.62
C SER A 158 -7.31 7.11 20.15
N ALA A 159 -6.15 7.24 19.51
CA ALA A 159 -5.99 7.71 18.14
C ALA A 159 -4.66 7.21 17.55
N PRO A 160 -4.52 7.15 16.22
CA PRO A 160 -3.25 6.88 15.56
C PRO A 160 -2.18 7.92 15.93
N VAL A 161 -0.96 7.44 16.23
CA VAL A 161 0.20 8.31 16.54
C VAL A 161 1.44 7.82 15.82
N CYS A 162 2.16 8.73 15.17
CA CYS A 162 3.50 8.48 14.66
C CYS A 162 4.54 8.73 15.77
N LEU A 163 5.35 7.71 16.06
CA LEU A 163 6.43 7.81 17.05
C LEU A 163 7.73 8.30 16.42
N THR A 164 8.02 7.83 15.21
CA THR A 164 9.28 8.08 14.50
C THR A 164 9.18 7.55 13.07
N GLY A 165 10.18 7.84 12.24
CA GLY A 165 10.22 7.48 10.83
C GLY A 165 11.50 7.97 10.19
N ARG A 166 11.65 7.71 8.89
CA ARG A 166 12.80 8.14 8.10
C ARG A 166 12.40 8.40 6.66
N MET A 167 13.04 9.41 6.08
CA MET A 167 12.89 9.87 4.69
C MET A 167 11.49 10.38 4.36
N ALA A 168 11.39 11.32 3.43
CA ALA A 168 10.11 11.68 2.83
C ALA A 168 9.60 10.48 2.00
N CYS A 169 8.28 10.30 1.93
CA CYS A 169 7.75 9.38 0.93
C CYS A 169 7.84 9.99 -0.47
N PRO A 170 7.85 9.14 -1.52
CA PRO A 170 7.74 9.61 -2.89
C PRO A 170 6.51 10.50 -3.07
N PRO A 171 6.60 11.64 -3.77
CA PRO A 171 5.42 12.39 -4.18
C PRO A 171 4.49 11.55 -5.06
N GLU A 172 3.21 11.91 -5.09
CA GLU A 172 2.22 11.34 -6.02
C GLU A 172 2.71 11.43 -7.47
N ASP A 173 2.33 10.46 -8.30
CA ASP A 173 2.59 10.43 -9.75
C ASP A 173 4.06 10.58 -10.16
N CYS A 174 5.01 10.16 -9.31
CA CYS A 174 6.43 10.35 -9.58
C CYS A 174 7.04 9.25 -10.49
N GLY A 175 6.25 8.29 -10.95
CA GLY A 175 6.67 7.23 -11.88
C GLY A 175 7.27 6.03 -11.18
N GLY A 176 6.72 5.68 -10.02
CA GLY A 176 7.14 4.54 -9.21
C GLY A 176 8.57 4.68 -8.67
N LEU A 177 9.13 3.57 -8.19
CA LEU A 177 10.41 3.62 -7.49
C LEU A 177 11.56 4.19 -8.36
N GLY A 178 11.57 3.89 -9.66
CA GLY A 178 12.59 4.40 -10.58
C GLY A 178 12.51 5.91 -10.75
N GLY A 179 11.31 6.45 -11.00
CA GLY A 179 11.10 7.89 -11.13
C GLY A 179 11.39 8.63 -9.82
N TYR A 180 11.01 8.05 -8.67
CA TYR A 180 11.39 8.55 -7.36
C TYR A 180 12.91 8.62 -7.15
N GLU A 181 13.65 7.58 -7.52
CA GLU A 181 15.11 7.55 -7.35
C GLU A 181 15.80 8.64 -8.17
N GLU A 182 15.37 8.85 -9.42
CA GLU A 182 15.83 9.94 -10.28
C GLU A 182 15.50 11.31 -9.68
N LEU A 183 14.25 11.51 -9.24
CA LEU A 183 13.80 12.74 -8.58
C LEU A 183 14.62 13.04 -7.33
N ALA A 184 14.79 12.05 -6.44
CA ALA A 184 15.52 12.21 -5.20
C ALA A 184 17.00 12.53 -5.46
N ALA A 185 17.62 11.92 -6.47
CA ALA A 185 18.98 12.24 -6.88
C ALA A 185 19.09 13.69 -7.41
N TRP A 186 18.12 14.12 -8.23
CA TRP A 186 18.07 15.49 -8.74
C TRP A 186 17.93 16.54 -7.64
N VAL A 187 17.03 16.31 -6.67
CA VAL A 187 16.86 17.20 -5.51
C VAL A 187 18.14 17.25 -4.65
N ARG A 188 18.74 16.11 -4.32
CA ARG A 188 20.01 16.06 -3.57
C ARG A 188 21.17 16.73 -4.33
N GLY A 189 21.15 16.67 -5.66
CA GLY A 189 22.11 17.31 -6.55
C GLY A 189 21.95 18.82 -6.67
N GLY A 190 20.97 19.43 -5.99
CA GLY A 190 20.73 20.86 -6.02
C GLY A 190 19.98 21.31 -7.28
N TYR A 191 19.09 20.47 -7.81
CA TYR A 191 18.20 20.79 -8.91
C TYR A 191 18.93 21.17 -10.23
N ASP A 192 19.89 20.36 -10.67
CA ASP A 192 20.66 20.60 -11.91
C ASP A 192 19.70 20.94 -13.08
N PRO A 193 19.80 22.13 -13.70
CA PRO A 193 18.91 22.55 -14.75
C PRO A 193 19.04 21.75 -16.05
N ARG A 194 20.09 20.93 -16.20
CA ARG A 194 20.30 20.06 -17.37
C ARG A 194 19.68 18.69 -17.23
N ALA A 195 19.36 18.27 -16.01
CA ALA A 195 18.70 16.99 -15.77
C ALA A 195 17.21 17.11 -16.10
N THR A 196 16.63 16.02 -16.61
CA THR A 196 15.22 15.94 -17.00
C THR A 196 14.55 14.73 -16.34
N PRO A 197 14.46 14.68 -15.00
CA PRO A 197 13.74 13.60 -14.33
C PRO A 197 12.29 13.58 -14.84
N MET A 198 11.74 12.37 -15.01
CA MET A 198 10.40 12.16 -15.60
C MET A 198 10.22 12.75 -17.02
N GLY A 199 11.32 13.11 -17.70
CA GLY A 199 11.29 13.75 -19.02
C GLY A 199 10.90 15.23 -19.02
N LEU A 200 10.78 15.86 -17.85
CA LEU A 200 10.38 17.26 -17.70
C LEU A 200 11.58 18.20 -17.50
N GLY A 201 11.44 19.46 -17.92
CA GLY A 201 12.45 20.48 -17.66
C GLY A 201 12.51 20.88 -16.19
N ALA A 202 13.64 21.44 -15.74
CA ALA A 202 13.84 21.78 -14.33
C ALA A 202 12.82 22.79 -13.75
N GLN A 203 12.25 23.69 -14.57
CA GLN A 203 11.20 24.59 -14.11
C GLN A 203 9.88 23.84 -13.90
N GLU A 204 9.46 23.04 -14.88
CA GLU A 204 8.25 22.20 -14.78
C GLU A 204 8.32 21.25 -13.59
N MET A 205 9.48 20.62 -13.37
CA MET A 205 9.72 19.76 -12.21
C MET A 205 9.60 20.51 -10.89
N ARG A 206 10.08 21.76 -10.80
CA ARG A 206 9.94 22.57 -9.59
C ARG A 206 8.50 23.01 -9.33
N ASP A 207 7.74 23.26 -10.40
CA ASP A 207 6.34 23.66 -10.29
C ASP A 207 5.44 22.48 -9.91
N TRP A 208 5.81 21.26 -10.33
CA TRP A 208 5.13 20.02 -9.97
C TRP A 208 5.50 19.51 -8.56
N LEU A 209 6.76 19.63 -8.15
CA LEU A 209 7.23 19.10 -6.87
C LEU A 209 6.52 19.78 -5.68
N PRO A 210 6.02 19.02 -4.68
CA PRO A 210 5.43 19.61 -3.49
C PRO A 210 6.41 20.57 -2.81
N ARG A 211 5.87 21.71 -2.34
CA ARG A 211 6.67 22.74 -1.68
C ARG A 211 7.41 22.16 -0.48
N ASP A 212 8.66 22.56 -0.34
CA ASP A 212 9.56 22.16 0.76
C ASP A 212 9.86 20.64 0.85
N TRP A 213 9.41 19.85 -0.14
CA TRP A 213 9.73 18.44 -0.19
C TRP A 213 11.23 18.24 -0.42
N HIS A 214 11.82 17.36 0.38
CA HIS A 214 13.20 16.92 0.23
C HIS A 214 13.27 15.44 0.62
N PRO A 215 13.91 14.56 -0.18
CA PRO A 215 13.85 13.12 0.03
C PRO A 215 14.38 12.70 1.41
N ASP A 216 15.34 13.45 1.95
CA ASP A 216 15.97 13.16 3.24
C ASP A 216 15.27 13.79 4.45
N ARG A 217 14.15 14.51 4.27
CA ARG A 217 13.41 15.17 5.35
C ARG A 217 12.18 14.37 5.75
N PHE A 218 12.05 14.15 7.05
CA PHE A 218 10.85 13.58 7.67
C PHE A 218 10.61 14.28 9.00
N SER A 219 9.36 14.63 9.29
CA SER A 219 8.95 15.32 10.52
C SER A 219 7.85 14.53 11.22
N VAL A 220 8.14 14.04 12.42
CA VAL A 220 7.15 13.38 13.29
C VAL A 220 6.04 14.35 13.68
N ALA A 221 6.37 15.63 13.88
CA ALA A 221 5.40 16.65 14.25
C ALA A 221 4.38 16.88 13.14
N GLU A 222 4.85 17.12 11.90
CA GLU A 222 3.95 17.34 10.75
C GLU A 222 3.08 16.11 10.47
N THR A 223 3.63 14.89 10.61
CA THR A 223 2.84 13.67 10.48
C THR A 223 1.77 13.58 11.57
N ASN A 224 2.09 13.89 12.82
CA ASN A 224 1.09 13.85 13.90
C ASN A 224 0.05 14.96 13.76
N ASP A 225 0.40 16.13 13.24
CA ASP A 225 -0.56 17.18 12.90
C ASP A 225 -1.54 16.69 11.83
N ALA A 226 -1.05 16.01 10.78
CA ALA A 226 -1.89 15.41 9.75
C ALA A 226 -2.82 14.31 10.31
N LEU A 227 -2.29 13.43 11.18
CA LEU A 227 -3.09 12.39 11.85
C LEU A 227 -4.15 12.99 12.78
N ALA A 228 -3.85 14.10 13.46
CA ALA A 228 -4.78 14.75 14.37
C ALA A 228 -6.03 15.30 13.65
N VAL A 229 -5.90 15.75 12.40
CA VAL A 229 -7.03 16.24 11.59
C VAL A 229 -8.07 15.13 11.36
N LEU A 230 -7.64 13.87 11.25
CA LEU A 230 -8.53 12.73 11.03
C LEU A 230 -9.49 12.51 12.21
N ASN A 231 -9.04 12.79 13.44
CA ASN A 231 -9.82 12.57 14.66
C ASN A 231 -10.84 13.68 14.97
N THR A 232 -10.95 14.69 14.08
CA THR A 232 -11.85 15.85 14.28
C THR A 232 -13.08 15.83 13.39
N ARG A 233 -13.28 14.75 12.62
CA ARG A 233 -14.45 14.55 11.74
C ARG A 233 -15.51 13.68 12.38
#